data_AF-A0A396S2W1-F1
#
_entry.id   AF-A0A396S2W1-F1
#
_cell.length_a   1.000
_cell.length_b   1.000
_cell.length_c   1.000
_cell.angle_alpha   90.00
_cell.angle_beta   90.00
_cell.angle_gamma   90.00
#
_symmetry.space_group_name_H-M   'P 1'
#
loop_
_entity.id
_entity.type
_entity.pdbx_description
1 polymer ?
#
loop_
_entity_poly.entity_id
_entity_poly.type
_entity_poly.pdbx_seq_one_letter_code
_entity_poly.pdbx_strand_id
1 'polypeptide(L)'
;MAKEIINIEYPTKTYDTSKMDSWTEEQWREWRGESEDDIGIQILLMNDDEFYLKIMGIYYNEASEDMFFEFNTQNKLDRNINIQFGSWIIEDTVYNLSHVKPHYMEKHSELRGFQRYVKRTYLESWDDVAIEVNILDAETNINIRELEFHIKKRFIQVF
;
A
#
# COMPACT_ATOMS: atom_id res chain seq x y z
N MET A 1 -15.88 6.94 18.00
CA MET A 1 -15.48 5.62 17.46
C MET A 1 -13.99 5.47 17.74
N ALA A 2 -13.49 4.26 18.00
CA ALA A 2 -12.05 4.07 18.22
C ALA A 2 -11.39 3.73 16.88
N LYS A 3 -10.23 4.33 16.60
CA LYS A 3 -9.42 4.02 15.41
C LYS A 3 -8.89 2.59 15.50
N GLU A 4 -9.04 1.82 14.43
CA GLU A 4 -8.51 0.47 14.30
C GLU A 4 -7.10 0.51 13.72
N ILE A 5 -6.15 -0.08 14.43
CA ILE A 5 -4.74 -0.10 14.02
C ILE A 5 -4.40 -1.52 13.53
N ILE A 6 -3.90 -1.60 12.30
CA ILE A 6 -3.57 -2.87 11.63
C ILE A 6 -2.09 -2.85 11.29
N ASN A 7 -1.31 -3.73 11.93
CA ASN A 7 0.13 -3.87 11.70
C ASN A 7 0.40 -4.96 10.67
N ILE A 8 1.24 -4.66 9.68
CA ILE A 8 1.54 -5.50 8.53
C ILE A 8 3.05 -5.61 8.38
N GLU A 9 3.59 -6.81 8.54
CA GLU A 9 4.97 -7.10 8.17
C GLU A 9 5.02 -7.52 6.70
N TYR A 10 5.77 -6.76 5.89
CA TYR A 10 5.99 -7.07 4.48
C TYR A 10 7.39 -7.69 4.29
N PRO A 11 7.52 -9.02 4.18
CA PRO A 11 8.82 -9.67 4.00
C PRO A 11 9.41 -9.30 2.64
N THR A 12 10.61 -8.72 2.66
CA THR A 12 11.35 -8.31 1.46
C THR A 12 12.70 -9.02 1.45
N LYS A 13 13.02 -9.72 0.36
CA LYS A 13 14.35 -10.33 0.22
C LYS A 13 15.40 -9.23 0.07
N THR A 14 16.53 -9.38 0.76
CA THR A 14 17.72 -8.56 0.57
C THR A 14 18.94 -9.45 0.36
N TYR A 15 19.94 -8.94 -0.34
CA TYR A 15 21.09 -9.69 -0.82
C TYR A 15 22.39 -8.96 -0.45
N ASP A 16 23.41 -9.69 -0.01
CA ASP A 16 24.71 -9.12 0.34
C ASP A 16 25.53 -8.88 -0.93
N THR A 17 25.31 -7.73 -1.55
CA THR A 17 25.98 -7.35 -2.80
C THR A 17 27.50 -7.20 -2.64
N SER A 18 28.04 -7.16 -1.42
CA SER A 18 29.49 -7.18 -1.21
C SER A 18 30.13 -8.53 -1.56
N LYS A 19 29.33 -9.60 -1.64
CA LYS A 19 29.77 -10.96 -2.00
C LYS A 19 29.43 -11.34 -3.44
N MET A 20 29.00 -10.38 -4.24
CA MET A 20 28.47 -10.61 -5.58
C MET A 20 29.45 -11.34 -6.52
N ASP A 21 30.76 -11.08 -6.38
CA ASP A 21 31.82 -11.78 -7.11
C ASP A 21 31.96 -13.27 -6.75
N SER A 22 31.41 -13.68 -5.61
CA SER A 22 31.42 -15.05 -5.11
C SER A 22 30.09 -15.78 -5.24
N TRP A 23 29.07 -15.11 -5.80
CA TRP A 23 27.76 -15.71 -5.99
C TRP A 23 27.78 -16.81 -7.05
N THR A 24 27.05 -17.90 -6.80
CA THR A 24 26.82 -18.95 -7.80
C THR A 24 25.91 -18.45 -8.92
N GLU A 25 25.86 -19.18 -10.05
CA GLU A 25 24.94 -18.83 -11.14
C GLU A 25 23.46 -18.85 -10.69
N GLU A 26 23.10 -19.71 -9.75
CA GLU A 26 21.77 -19.79 -9.16
C GLU A 26 21.46 -18.55 -8.31
N GLN A 27 22.41 -18.13 -7.47
CA GLN A 27 22.27 -16.90 -6.66
C GLN A 27 22.14 -15.65 -7.54
N TRP A 28 22.92 -15.60 -8.62
CA TRP A 28 22.80 -14.57 -9.66
C TRP A 28 21.47 -14.58 -10.40
N ARG A 29 20.88 -15.77 -10.62
CA ARG A 29 19.57 -15.92 -11.26
C ARG A 29 18.45 -15.48 -10.32
N GLU A 30 18.51 -15.86 -9.05
CA GLU A 30 17.56 -15.45 -8.03
C GLU A 30 17.58 -13.93 -7.80
N TRP A 31 18.78 -13.32 -7.75
CA TRP A 31 18.92 -11.87 -7.58
C TRP A 31 18.40 -11.07 -8.78
N ARG A 32 18.70 -11.52 -10.01
CA ARG A 32 18.23 -10.83 -11.23
C ARG A 32 16.72 -10.96 -11.48
N GLY A 33 16.09 -11.97 -10.88
CA GLY A 33 14.73 -12.37 -11.19
C GLY A 33 14.67 -13.10 -12.54
N GLU A 34 13.82 -14.12 -12.64
CA GLU A 34 13.37 -14.60 -13.95
C GLU A 34 12.31 -13.60 -14.45
N SER A 35 12.49 -13.09 -15.68
CA SER A 35 11.81 -11.93 -16.27
C SER A 35 10.28 -12.00 -16.40
N GLU A 36 9.64 -13.02 -15.83
CA GLU A 36 8.19 -13.25 -15.89
C GLU A 36 7.48 -12.98 -14.54
N ASP A 37 8.23 -12.85 -13.44
CA ASP A 37 7.69 -12.56 -12.10
C ASP A 37 7.84 -11.07 -11.74
N ASP A 38 7.47 -10.17 -12.65
CA ASP A 38 7.18 -8.75 -12.36
C ASP A 38 5.85 -8.63 -11.55
N ILE A 39 5.70 -9.48 -10.54
CA ILE A 39 4.60 -9.42 -9.59
C ILE A 39 4.91 -8.21 -8.71
N GLY A 40 4.32 -7.07 -9.06
CA GLY A 40 4.37 -5.86 -8.26
C GLY A 40 4.05 -6.13 -6.78
N ILE A 41 4.45 -5.21 -5.92
CA ILE A 41 4.23 -5.28 -4.46
C ILE A 41 2.75 -5.50 -4.15
N GLN A 42 2.41 -6.65 -3.58
CA GLN A 42 1.04 -7.00 -3.21
C GLN A 42 0.91 -7.14 -1.68
N ILE A 43 0.17 -6.21 -1.05
CA ILE A 43 0.01 -6.15 0.41
C ILE A 43 -1.48 -6.16 0.73
N LEU A 44 -1.97 -7.23 1.35
CA LEU A 44 -3.33 -7.28 1.84
C LEU A 44 -3.45 -6.41 3.10
N LEU A 45 -4.26 -5.37 3.02
CA LEU A 45 -4.49 -4.46 4.15
C LEU A 45 -5.66 -4.95 5.01
N MET A 46 -6.76 -5.33 4.36
CA MET A 46 -7.99 -5.78 5.01
C MET A 46 -8.79 -6.70 4.09
N ASN A 47 -9.37 -7.75 4.66
CA ASN A 47 -10.40 -8.56 4.01
C ASN A 47 -11.30 -9.15 5.09
N ASP A 48 -12.38 -8.46 5.38
CA ASP A 48 -13.41 -8.91 6.33
C ASP A 48 -14.78 -8.96 5.65
N ASP A 49 -15.84 -9.14 6.44
CA ASP A 49 -17.22 -9.26 5.93
C ASP A 49 -17.74 -7.96 5.31
N GLU A 50 -17.14 -6.81 5.62
CA GLU A 50 -17.59 -5.48 5.21
C GLU A 50 -16.76 -4.89 4.07
N PHE A 51 -15.45 -5.13 4.07
CA PHE A 51 -14.52 -4.50 3.14
C PHE A 51 -13.41 -5.43 2.68
N TYR A 52 -12.92 -5.14 1.48
CA TYR A 52 -11.65 -5.62 0.99
C TYR A 52 -10.79 -4.42 0.57
N LEU A 53 -9.53 -4.41 1.00
CA LEU A 53 -8.53 -3.42 0.61
C LEU A 53 -7.15 -4.09 0.50
N LYS A 54 -6.53 -3.93 -0.67
CA LYS A 54 -5.20 -4.49 -0.96
C LYS A 54 -4.39 -3.48 -1.77
N ILE A 55 -3.13 -3.27 -1.42
CA ILE A 55 -2.16 -2.60 -2.29
C ILE A 55 -1.71 -3.62 -3.33
N MET A 56 -1.82 -3.26 -4.61
CA MET A 56 -1.44 -4.08 -5.76
C MET A 56 -0.09 -3.71 -6.35
N GLY A 57 0.39 -2.50 -6.07
CA GLY A 57 1.67 -2.02 -6.52
C GLY A 57 2.05 -0.71 -5.82
N ILE A 58 3.35 -0.53 -5.64
CA ILE A 58 3.95 0.73 -5.25
C ILE A 58 5.04 1.02 -6.26
N TYR A 59 4.96 2.15 -6.95
CA TYR A 59 5.92 2.50 -8.00
C TYR A 59 6.17 4.00 -8.05
N TYR A 60 7.30 4.38 -8.65
CA TYR A 60 7.77 5.75 -8.69
C TYR A 60 7.75 6.27 -10.12
N ASN A 61 7.32 7.53 -10.28
CA ASN A 61 7.54 8.28 -11.50
C ASN A 61 8.68 9.27 -11.28
N GLU A 62 9.86 8.94 -11.79
CA GLU A 62 11.06 9.77 -11.63
C GLU A 62 10.89 11.18 -12.24
N ALA A 63 10.09 11.31 -13.30
CA ALA A 63 9.92 12.59 -13.99
C ALA A 63 9.05 13.57 -13.20
N SER A 64 8.05 13.06 -12.45
CA SER A 64 7.15 13.89 -11.64
C SER A 64 7.46 13.87 -10.16
N GLU A 65 8.41 13.03 -9.72
CA GLU A 65 8.73 12.77 -8.31
C GLU A 65 7.48 12.34 -7.51
N ASP A 66 6.64 11.51 -8.14
CA ASP A 66 5.44 10.96 -7.50
C ASP A 66 5.64 9.48 -7.18
N MET A 67 5.33 9.11 -5.95
CA MET A 67 5.21 7.72 -5.50
C MET A 67 3.74 7.34 -5.51
N PHE A 68 3.39 6.35 -6.34
CA PHE A 68 2.02 5.86 -6.51
C PHE A 68 1.79 4.59 -5.70
N PHE A 69 0.62 4.52 -5.09
CA PHE A 69 0.07 3.35 -4.44
C PHE A 69 -1.19 2.95 -5.22
N GLU A 70 -1.15 1.76 -5.80
CA GLU A 70 -2.29 1.16 -6.48
C GLU A 70 -3.06 0.29 -5.50
N PHE A 71 -4.36 0.56 -5.36
CA PHE A 71 -5.25 -0.18 -4.47
C PHE A 71 -6.28 -0.95 -5.27
N ASN A 72 -6.55 -2.18 -4.86
CA ASN A 72 -7.77 -2.89 -5.18
C ASN A 72 -8.70 -2.85 -3.96
N THR A 73 -9.97 -2.51 -4.19
CA THR A 73 -10.97 -2.38 -3.13
C THR A 73 -12.30 -2.99 -3.52
N GLN A 74 -13.05 -3.46 -2.52
CA GLN A 74 -14.41 -3.93 -2.65
C GLN A 74 -15.24 -3.46 -1.46
N ASN A 75 -16.39 -2.85 -1.73
CA ASN A 75 -17.39 -2.53 -0.72
C ASN A 75 -18.37 -3.70 -0.61
N LYS A 76 -18.41 -4.39 0.53
CA LYS A 76 -19.33 -5.51 0.77
C LYS A 76 -20.54 -5.10 1.60
N LEU A 77 -20.62 -3.85 2.06
CA LEU A 77 -21.78 -3.33 2.79
C LEU A 77 -22.99 -3.12 1.87
N ASP A 78 -24.19 -3.16 2.47
CA ASP A 78 -25.46 -2.76 1.83
C ASP A 78 -25.69 -1.24 1.88
N ARG A 79 -24.62 -0.45 1.74
CA ARG A 79 -24.70 1.01 1.60
C ARG A 79 -23.53 1.54 0.79
N ASN A 80 -23.74 2.67 0.13
CA ASN A 80 -22.69 3.35 -0.62
C ASN A 80 -21.71 4.00 0.37
N ILE A 81 -20.43 3.99 0.05
CA ILE A 81 -19.37 4.53 0.91
C ILE A 81 -18.48 5.50 0.17
N ASN A 82 -17.75 6.30 0.93
CA ASN A 82 -16.60 7.06 0.47
C ASN A 82 -15.36 6.61 1.25
N ILE A 83 -14.29 6.24 0.54
CA ILE A 83 -12.97 6.03 1.13
C ILE A 83 -12.22 7.35 1.13
N GLN A 84 -11.98 7.92 2.31
CA GLN A 84 -11.19 9.13 2.49
C GLN A 84 -9.82 8.77 3.05
N PHE A 85 -8.76 9.33 2.48
CA PHE A 85 -7.40 9.19 3.01
C PHE A 85 -7.09 10.35 3.94
N GLY A 86 -6.49 10.03 5.09
CA GLY A 86 -6.09 11.01 6.11
C GLY A 86 -4.63 11.41 5.97
N SER A 87 -3.89 11.32 7.06
CA SER A 87 -2.44 11.48 7.09
C SER A 87 -1.74 10.18 6.68
N TRP A 88 -0.77 10.29 5.78
CA TRP A 88 0.17 9.22 5.50
C TRP A 88 1.53 9.60 6.07
N ILE A 89 2.21 8.66 6.69
CA ILE A 89 3.57 8.84 7.20
C ILE A 89 4.42 7.83 6.45
N ILE A 90 5.46 8.28 5.77
CA ILE A 90 6.42 7.41 5.07
C ILE A 90 7.79 7.77 5.58
N GLU A 91 8.42 6.82 6.29
CA GLU A 91 9.59 7.08 7.13
C GLU A 91 9.26 8.23 8.12
N ASP A 92 9.96 9.37 8.00
CA ASP A 92 9.77 10.55 8.86
C ASP A 92 8.94 11.65 8.18
N THR A 93 8.42 11.43 6.97
CA THR A 93 7.69 12.46 6.20
C THR A 93 6.19 12.28 6.32
N VAL A 94 5.50 13.37 6.68
CA VAL A 94 4.04 13.40 6.81
C VAL A 94 3.40 14.01 5.57
N TYR A 95 2.48 13.28 4.96
CA TYR A 95 1.68 13.69 3.81
C TYR A 95 0.21 13.78 4.19
N ASN A 96 -0.37 14.97 4.13
CA ASN A 96 -1.77 15.18 4.44
C ASN A 96 -2.65 15.03 3.19
N LEU A 97 -3.41 13.94 3.10
CA LEU A 97 -4.32 13.64 1.99
C LEU A 97 -5.79 13.93 2.29
N SER A 98 -6.12 14.53 3.44
CA SER A 98 -7.51 14.81 3.86
C SER A 98 -8.30 15.70 2.90
N HIS A 99 -7.59 16.52 2.11
CA HIS A 99 -8.15 17.40 1.09
C HIS A 99 -8.42 16.70 -0.26
N VAL A 100 -7.90 15.49 -0.45
CA VAL A 100 -8.08 14.71 -1.67
C VAL A 100 -9.51 14.20 -1.74
N LYS A 101 -10.11 14.25 -2.93
CA LYS A 101 -11.48 13.77 -3.16
C LYS A 101 -11.60 12.30 -2.70
N PRO A 102 -12.57 11.98 -1.81
CA PRO A 102 -12.82 10.61 -1.42
C PRO A 102 -13.16 9.72 -2.61
N HIS A 103 -12.77 8.45 -2.53
CA HIS A 103 -13.11 7.46 -3.54
C HIS A 103 -14.49 6.88 -3.24
N TYR A 104 -15.47 7.23 -4.07
CA TYR A 104 -16.83 6.73 -3.97
C TYR A 104 -16.91 5.26 -4.39
N MET A 105 -17.66 4.47 -3.63
CA MET A 105 -17.96 3.08 -3.96
C MET A 105 -19.43 2.77 -3.73
N GLU A 106 -20.03 2.12 -4.73
CA GLU A 106 -21.39 1.60 -4.65
C GLU A 106 -21.46 0.46 -3.64
N LYS A 107 -22.63 0.24 -3.04
CA LYS A 107 -22.91 -0.93 -2.21
C LYS A 107 -22.70 -2.23 -2.98
N HIS A 108 -22.20 -3.26 -2.31
CA HIS A 108 -21.88 -4.57 -2.91
C HIS A 108 -21.12 -4.44 -4.24
N SER A 109 -20.10 -3.58 -4.26
CA SER A 109 -19.33 -3.33 -5.48
C SER A 109 -18.56 -4.58 -5.91
N GLU A 110 -18.28 -4.66 -7.21
CA GLU A 110 -17.20 -5.50 -7.71
C GLU A 110 -15.84 -4.98 -7.23
N LEU A 111 -14.80 -5.80 -7.40
CA LEU A 111 -13.43 -5.40 -7.14
C LEU A 111 -13.03 -4.28 -8.10
N ARG A 112 -12.60 -3.13 -7.59
CA ARG A 112 -12.17 -1.99 -8.39
C ARG A 112 -10.79 -1.50 -7.99
N GLY A 113 -10.00 -1.15 -9.00
CA GLY A 113 -8.69 -0.53 -8.84
C GLY A 113 -8.77 1.00 -8.77
N PHE A 114 -7.98 1.62 -7.91
CA PHE A 114 -7.73 3.06 -7.95
C PHE A 114 -6.32 3.38 -7.45
N GLN A 115 -5.84 4.57 -7.76
CA GLN A 115 -4.49 5.00 -7.38
C GLN A 115 -4.54 6.22 -6.46
N ARG A 116 -3.57 6.29 -5.56
CA ARG A 116 -3.22 7.49 -4.80
C ARG A 116 -1.73 7.72 -4.89
N TYR A 117 -1.31 8.97 -4.73
CA TYR A 117 0.09 9.32 -4.83
C TYR A 117 0.46 10.38 -3.80
N VAL A 118 1.76 10.42 -3.50
CA VAL A 118 2.40 11.46 -2.71
C VAL A 118 3.65 11.92 -3.45
N LYS A 119 4.04 13.19 -3.26
CA LYS A 119 5.28 13.72 -3.83
C LYS A 119 6.47 13.21 -3.04
N ARG A 120 7.22 12.29 -3.63
CA ARG A 120 8.36 11.62 -3.02
C ARG A 120 9.30 11.14 -4.11
N THR A 121 10.59 11.39 -3.94
CA THR A 121 11.62 10.96 -4.91
C THR A 121 11.90 9.46 -4.81
N TYR A 122 12.35 8.85 -5.90
CA TYR A 122 12.71 7.42 -5.96
C TYR A 122 13.90 7.05 -5.07
N LEU A 123 14.70 8.04 -4.66
CA LEU A 123 15.85 7.85 -3.77
C LEU A 123 15.43 7.64 -2.31
N GLU A 124 14.19 7.98 -1.95
CA GLU A 124 13.69 7.86 -0.60
C GLU A 124 12.99 6.51 -0.38
N SER A 125 13.38 5.83 0.70
CA SER A 125 12.79 4.55 1.09
C SER A 125 11.33 4.70 1.52
N TRP A 126 10.68 3.53 1.64
CA TRP A 126 9.33 3.36 2.17
C TRP A 126 9.30 2.12 3.06
N ASP A 127 10.33 1.94 3.87
CA ASP A 127 10.50 0.75 4.69
C ASP A 127 9.51 0.75 5.87
N ASP A 128 9.08 1.93 6.30
CA ASP A 128 7.98 2.14 7.23
C ASP A 128 6.94 3.09 6.64
N VAL A 129 5.68 2.67 6.64
CA VAL A 129 4.55 3.41 6.08
C VAL A 129 3.34 3.29 7.02
N ALA A 130 2.82 4.42 7.51
CA ALA A 130 1.50 4.50 8.13
C ALA A 130 0.49 5.15 7.18
N ILE A 131 -0.65 4.49 6.94
CA ILE A 131 -1.72 4.96 6.05
C ILE A 131 -3.03 5.10 6.83
N GLU A 132 -3.50 6.33 7.03
CA GLU A 132 -4.84 6.58 7.57
C GLU A 132 -5.91 6.50 6.47
N VAL A 133 -6.97 5.74 6.75
CA VAL A 133 -8.15 5.58 5.89
C VAL A 133 -9.42 5.68 6.73
N ASN A 134 -10.32 6.57 6.32
CA ASN A 134 -11.67 6.64 6.87
C ASN A 134 -12.66 6.09 5.84
N ILE A 135 -13.54 5.22 6.31
CA ILE A 135 -14.69 4.76 5.52
C ILE A 135 -15.91 5.51 5.97
N LEU A 136 -16.47 6.32 5.08
CA LEU A 136 -17.61 7.18 5.35
C LEU A 136 -18.87 6.63 4.70
N ASP A 137 -20.01 6.81 5.33
CA ASP A 137 -21.30 6.68 4.67
C ASP A 137 -21.44 7.76 3.59
N ALA A 138 -21.75 7.37 2.35
CA ALA A 138 -21.69 8.30 1.22
C ALA A 138 -22.77 9.39 1.26
N GLU A 139 -23.89 9.16 1.93
CA GLU A 139 -25.00 10.12 2.01
C GLU A 139 -24.80 11.09 3.18
N THR A 140 -24.38 10.58 4.33
CA THR A 140 -24.28 11.35 5.57
C THR A 140 -22.89 11.88 5.86
N ASN A 141 -21.85 11.34 5.21
CA ASN A 141 -20.43 11.57 5.51
C ASN A 141 -20.04 11.25 6.96
N ILE A 142 -20.82 10.44 7.66
CA ILE A 142 -20.46 9.96 9.00
C ILE A 142 -19.44 8.82 8.87
N ASN A 143 -18.40 8.83 9.71
CA ASN A 143 -17.44 7.73 9.82
C ASN A 143 -18.15 6.42 10.18
N ILE A 144 -18.03 5.43 9.30
CA ILE A 144 -18.38 4.04 9.56
C ILE A 144 -17.21 3.35 10.24
N ARG A 145 -15.98 3.59 9.75
CA ARG A 145 -14.72 3.06 10.32
C ARG A 145 -13.58 4.06 10.15
N GLU A 146 -12.67 4.05 11.10
CA GLU A 146 -11.42 4.81 11.08
C GLU A 146 -10.27 3.81 11.20
N LEU A 147 -9.42 3.73 10.17
CA LEU A 147 -8.40 2.70 10.02
C LEU A 147 -7.02 3.35 9.92
N GLU A 148 -6.01 2.70 10.47
CA GLU A 148 -4.61 3.05 10.30
C GLU A 148 -3.80 1.79 10.04
N PHE A 149 -3.20 1.70 8.86
CA PHE A 149 -2.36 0.57 8.47
C PHE A 149 -0.90 0.93 8.68
N HIS A 150 -0.19 0.16 9.51
CA HIS A 150 1.25 0.28 9.70
C HIS A 150 1.93 -0.83 8.92
N ILE A 151 2.57 -0.48 7.81
CA ILE A 151 3.26 -1.40 6.93
C ILE A 151 4.75 -1.25 7.16
N LYS A 152 5.38 -2.33 7.61
CA LYS A 152 6.82 -2.37 7.85
C LYS A 152 7.49 -3.42 7.00
N LYS A 153 8.48 -3.02 6.20
CA LYS A 153 9.34 -3.97 5.50
C LYS A 153 10.19 -4.73 6.51
N ARG A 154 10.17 -6.05 6.35
CA ARG A 154 11.06 -6.95 7.07
C ARG A 154 12.05 -7.53 6.09
N PHE A 155 13.26 -7.01 6.12
CA PHE A 155 14.33 -7.50 5.26
C PHE A 155 14.81 -8.88 5.72
N ILE A 156 14.79 -9.84 4.79
CA ILE A 156 15.26 -11.20 5.01
C ILE A 156 16.51 -11.37 4.15
N GLN A 157 17.67 -11.46 4.81
CA GLN A 157 18.94 -11.76 4.15
C GLN A 157 18.87 -13.18 3.57
N VAL A 158 19.01 -13.31 2.26
CA VAL A 158 18.92 -14.62 1.59
C VAL A 158 20.27 -15.36 1.65
N PHE A 159 21.39 -14.67 1.36
CA PHE A 159 22.77 -15.16 1.45
C PHE A 159 23.80 -14.03 1.53
#